data_AF-S4P873-F1
#
_entry.id   AF-S4P873-F1
#
_cell.length_a   1.000
_cell.length_b   1.000
_cell.length_c   1.000
_cell.angle_alpha   90.00
_cell.angle_beta   90.00
_cell.angle_gamma   90.00
#
_symmetry.space_group_name_H-M   'P 1'
#
loop_
_entity.id
_entity.type
_entity.pdbx_description
1 polymer ?
#
loop_
_entity_poly.entity_id
_entity_poly.type
_entity_poly.pdbx_seq_one_letter_code
_entity_poly.pdbx_strand_id
1 'polypeptide(L)'
;KRKTGCPCSTGFGGNRLQARLATKQAKPNGQFFLTSDLVDEFMYNINLRELPGVGRQISTKLESLGHITCGSLQILSLASLQHHLGIKVGAQLYDQCR
;
A
#
# COMPACT_ATOMS: atom_id res chain seq x y z
N LYS A 1 1.58 -11.24 24.25
CA LYS A 1 2.65 -11.56 25.23
C LYS A 1 2.19 -12.39 26.44
N ARG A 2 1.28 -11.93 27.34
CA ARG A 2 0.96 -12.65 28.60
C ARG A 2 0.56 -14.13 28.45
N LYS A 3 -0.25 -14.48 27.45
CA LYS A 3 -0.69 -15.88 27.23
C LYS A 3 0.29 -16.74 26.44
N THR A 4 1.05 -16.15 25.53
CA THR A 4 1.82 -16.90 24.50
C THR A 4 3.33 -16.72 24.58
N GLY A 5 3.83 -15.79 25.39
CA GLY A 5 5.24 -15.36 25.38
C GLY A 5 5.64 -14.55 24.14
N CYS A 6 4.89 -14.65 23.03
CA CYS A 6 5.24 -14.02 21.76
C CYS A 6 4.91 -12.51 21.75
N PRO A 7 5.83 -11.66 21.25
CA PRO A 7 5.52 -10.27 20.91
C PRO A 7 4.62 -10.19 19.67
N CYS A 8 3.83 -9.13 19.56
CA CYS A 8 3.03 -8.86 18.38
C CYS A 8 3.15 -7.38 17.99
N SER A 9 2.97 -7.08 16.71
CA SER A 9 2.85 -5.71 16.21
C SER A 9 1.41 -5.43 15.80
N THR A 10 0.98 -4.18 15.93
CA THR A 10 -0.41 -3.80 15.61
C THR A 10 -0.45 -2.44 14.91
N GLY A 11 -1.06 -2.42 13.73
CA GLY A 11 -1.32 -1.19 12.98
C GLY A 11 -2.80 -0.82 13.00
N PHE A 12 -3.06 0.48 13.09
CA PHE A 12 -4.41 1.05 13.01
C PHE A 12 -4.49 2.01 11.83
N GLY A 13 -5.64 2.05 11.17
CA GLY A 13 -5.91 2.94 10.04
C GLY A 13 -7.39 2.97 9.73
N GLY A 14 -7.82 3.90 8.88
CA GLY A 14 -9.24 4.13 8.53
C GLY A 14 -9.87 3.01 7.70
N ASN A 15 -9.07 2.14 7.09
CA ASN A 15 -9.55 0.95 6.38
C ASN A 15 -8.57 -0.23 6.49
N ARG A 16 -8.95 -1.38 5.94
CA ARG A 16 -8.17 -2.63 6.02
C ARG A 16 -6.80 -2.54 5.35
N LEU A 17 -6.67 -1.80 4.25
CA LEU A 17 -5.39 -1.59 3.57
C LEU A 17 -4.45 -0.78 4.46
N GLN A 18 -4.93 0.36 4.95
CA GLN A 18 -4.18 1.26 5.84
C GLN A 18 -3.72 0.53 7.11
N ALA A 19 -4.61 -0.21 7.78
CA ALA A 19 -4.26 -0.96 8.99
C ALA A 19 -3.17 -2.03 8.72
N ARG A 20 -3.21 -2.68 7.55
CA ARG A 20 -2.20 -3.67 7.13
C ARG A 20 -0.84 -3.01 6.91
N LEU A 21 -0.80 -1.88 6.20
CA LEU A 21 0.44 -1.14 5.95
C LEU A 21 1.01 -0.54 7.25
N ALA A 22 0.15 0.05 8.09
CA ALA A 22 0.50 0.52 9.43
C ALA A 22 1.10 -0.60 10.30
N THR A 23 0.60 -1.84 10.18
CA THR A 23 1.15 -2.98 10.93
C THR A 23 2.58 -3.31 10.48
N LYS A 24 2.92 -3.05 9.22
CA LYS A 24 4.29 -3.20 8.71
C LYS A 24 5.22 -2.17 9.34
N GLN A 25 4.77 -0.91 9.43
CA GLN A 25 5.49 0.17 10.11
C GLN A 25 5.66 -0.10 11.61
N ALA A 26 4.68 -0.74 12.25
CA ALA A 26 4.70 -1.09 13.67
C ALA A 26 5.66 -2.25 14.04
N LYS A 27 6.36 -2.85 13.07
CA LYS A 27 7.29 -3.96 13.34
C LYS A 27 8.67 -3.44 13.74
N PRO A 28 9.38 -4.14 14.66
CA PRO A 28 8.93 -5.28 15.49
C PRO A 28 8.35 -4.86 16.86
N ASN A 29 7.42 -5.65 17.42
CA ASN A 29 6.85 -5.51 18.78
C ASN A 29 6.35 -4.10 19.14
N GLY A 30 5.83 -3.36 18.17
CA GLY A 30 5.33 -2.01 18.33
C GLY A 30 3.88 -1.85 17.89
N GLN A 31 3.39 -0.62 18.03
CA GLN A 31 2.09 -0.23 17.51
C GLN A 31 2.22 1.07 16.71
N PHE A 32 1.44 1.20 15.65
CA PHE A 32 1.44 2.40 14.81
C PHE A 32 0.00 2.77 14.46
N PHE A 33 -0.40 4.00 14.77
CA PHE A 33 -1.71 4.51 14.40
C PHE A 33 -1.54 5.50 13.26
N LEU A 34 -2.00 5.09 12.07
CA LEU A 34 -2.11 5.99 10.93
C LEU A 34 -3.37 6.84 11.10
N THR A 35 -3.17 8.07 11.58
CA THR A 35 -4.23 9.08 11.71
C THR A 35 -4.56 9.70 10.36
N SER A 36 -5.77 10.25 10.22
CA SER A 36 -6.28 10.78 8.95
C SER A 36 -5.41 11.87 8.33
N ASP A 37 -4.78 12.70 9.15
CA ASP A 37 -3.86 13.78 8.75
C ASP A 37 -2.53 13.26 8.18
N LEU A 38 -2.14 12.02 8.49
CA LEU A 38 -0.92 11.38 7.99
C LEU A 38 -1.16 10.47 6.79
N VAL A 39 -2.42 10.17 6.45
CA VAL A 39 -2.74 9.18 5.39
C VAL A 39 -2.13 9.56 4.06
N ASP A 40 -2.29 10.82 3.63
CA ASP A 40 -1.85 11.25 2.30
C ASP A 40 -0.34 11.12 2.14
N GLU A 41 0.44 11.66 3.09
CA GLU A 41 1.91 11.57 3.08
C GLU A 41 2.38 10.12 3.22
N PHE A 42 1.75 9.35 4.12
CA PHE A 42 2.09 7.95 4.31
C PHE A 42 1.88 7.17 3.01
N MET A 43 0.69 7.27 2.42
CA MET A 43 0.34 6.55 1.20
C MET A 43 1.21 6.98 0.03
N TYR A 44 1.49 8.28 -0.14
CA TYR A 44 2.34 8.80 -1.21
C TYR A 44 3.72 8.10 -1.27
N ASN A 45 4.29 7.80 -0.09
CA ASN A 45 5.61 7.20 0.05
C ASN A 45 5.61 5.65 0.00
N ILE A 46 4.45 4.99 -0.01
CA ILE A 46 4.39 3.53 -0.06
C ILE A 46 4.93 3.01 -1.39
N ASN A 47 5.86 2.06 -1.31
CA ASN A 47 6.32 1.32 -2.48
C ASN A 47 5.19 0.40 -2.98
N LEU A 48 4.97 0.38 -4.30
CA LEU A 48 3.88 -0.37 -4.92
C LEU A 48 3.95 -1.87 -4.59
N ARG A 49 5.14 -2.44 -4.37
CA ARG A 49 5.31 -3.86 -3.96
C ARG A 49 4.74 -4.17 -2.58
N GLU A 50 4.48 -3.16 -1.75
CA GLU A 50 3.87 -3.35 -0.43
C GLU A 50 2.35 -3.47 -0.50
N LEU A 51 1.74 -3.03 -1.61
CA LEU A 51 0.31 -3.09 -1.79
C LEU A 51 -0.16 -4.54 -1.98
N PRO A 52 -1.25 -4.94 -1.30
CA PRO A 52 -1.83 -6.25 -1.47
C PRO A 52 -2.40 -6.39 -2.89
N GLY A 53 -1.93 -7.40 -3.61
CA GLY A 53 -2.30 -7.65 -5.00
C GLY A 53 -1.22 -7.24 -6.01
N VAL A 54 -0.17 -6.53 -5.58
CA VAL A 54 0.98 -6.22 -6.43
C VAL A 54 2.06 -7.29 -6.27
N GLY A 55 2.05 -8.24 -7.19
CA GLY A 55 3.11 -9.26 -7.30
C GLY A 55 4.33 -8.78 -8.10
N ARG A 56 5.30 -9.68 -8.28
CA ARG A 56 6.53 -9.41 -9.06
C ARG A 56 6.23 -8.90 -10.47
N GLN A 57 5.32 -9.54 -11.20
CA GLN A 57 5.00 -9.15 -12.57
C GLN A 57 4.41 -7.73 -12.67
N ILE A 58 3.45 -7.40 -11.80
CA ILE A 58 2.82 -6.07 -11.78
C ILE A 58 3.83 -5.01 -11.38
N SER A 59 4.62 -5.25 -10.33
CA SER A 59 5.66 -4.30 -9.91
C SER A 59 6.71 -4.07 -11.00
N THR A 60 7.24 -5.11 -11.63
CA THR A 60 8.19 -4.95 -12.74
C THR A 60 7.58 -4.18 -13.92
N LYS A 61 6.30 -4.41 -14.23
CA LYS A 61 5.61 -3.65 -15.29
C LYS A 61 5.48 -2.16 -14.93
N LEU A 62 5.08 -1.84 -13.71
CA LEU A 62 4.97 -0.45 -13.24
C LEU A 62 6.33 0.24 -13.17
N GLU A 63 7.36 -0.47 -12.72
CA GLU A 63 8.75 0.04 -12.72
C GLU A 63 9.26 0.33 -14.13
N SER A 64 8.92 -0.51 -15.11
CA SER A 64 9.27 -0.25 -16.52
C SER A 64 8.59 0.99 -17.10
N LEU A 65 7.48 1.42 -16.49
CA LEU A 65 6.78 2.67 -16.79
C LEU A 65 7.30 3.85 -15.95
N GLY A 66 8.29 3.64 -15.08
CA GLY A 66 8.86 4.67 -14.21
C GLY A 66 8.16 4.85 -12.86
N HIS A 67 7.23 3.97 -12.48
CA HIS A 67 6.45 4.10 -11.26
C HIS A 67 6.85 3.05 -10.21
N ILE A 68 7.28 3.52 -9.04
CA ILE A 68 7.77 2.68 -7.94
C ILE A 68 6.95 2.88 -6.66
N THR A 69 6.40 4.08 -6.46
CA THR A 69 5.60 4.45 -5.28
C THR A 69 4.16 4.78 -5.66
N CYS A 70 3.23 4.69 -4.70
CA CYS A 70 1.85 5.15 -4.89
C CYS A 70 1.80 6.59 -5.38
N GLY A 71 2.61 7.49 -4.81
CA GLY A 71 2.69 8.88 -5.23
C GLY A 71 3.07 9.04 -6.71
N SER A 72 4.07 8.27 -7.18
CA SER A 72 4.43 8.26 -8.60
C SER A 72 3.28 7.73 -9.49
N LEU A 73 2.50 6.76 -8.99
CA LEU A 73 1.39 6.15 -9.73
C LEU A 73 0.16 7.08 -9.79
N GLN A 74 0.02 8.03 -8.85
CA GLN A 74 -1.10 8.96 -8.82
C GLN A 74 -1.19 9.86 -10.06
N ILE A 75 -0.08 10.02 -10.80
CA ILE A 75 0.01 10.76 -12.07
C ILE A 75 -0.73 10.03 -13.20
N LEU A 76 -0.85 8.70 -13.12
CA LEU A 76 -1.55 7.91 -14.13
C LEU A 76 -3.07 7.99 -13.96
N SER A 77 -3.75 8.14 -15.09
CA SER A 77 -5.20 8.04 -15.15
C SER A 77 -5.68 6.60 -14.95
N LEU A 78 -6.92 6.44 -14.49
CA LEU A 78 -7.57 5.14 -14.39
C LEU A 78 -7.53 4.38 -15.72
N ALA A 79 -7.82 5.05 -16.84
CA ALA A 79 -7.79 4.44 -18.17
C ALA A 79 -6.40 3.91 -18.54
N SER A 80 -5.33 4.65 -18.22
CA SER A 80 -3.96 4.19 -18.46
C SER A 80 -3.62 2.96 -17.61
N LEU A 81 -3.96 2.97 -16.33
CA LEU A 81 -3.75 1.80 -15.45
C LEU A 81 -4.54 0.58 -15.92
N GLN A 82 -5.79 0.75 -16.36
CA GLN A 82 -6.61 -0.33 -16.90
C GLN A 82 -6.08 -0.84 -18.24
N HIS A 83 -5.53 0.02 -19.08
CA HIS A 83 -4.86 -0.38 -20.32
C HIS A 83 -3.63 -1.25 -20.04
N HIS A 84 -2.80 -0.87 -19.08
CA HIS A 84 -1.59 -1.63 -18.75
C HIS A 84 -1.85 -2.89 -17.90
N LEU A 85 -2.80 -2.87 -16.97
CA LEU A 85 -2.97 -3.94 -15.97
C LEU A 85 -4.29 -4.71 -16.10
N GLY A 86 -5.18 -4.28 -16.99
CA GLY A 86 -6.55 -4.79 -17.11
C GLY A 86 -7.53 -4.05 -16.19
N ILE A 87 -8.82 -4.12 -16.54
CA ILE A 87 -9.90 -3.32 -15.93
C ILE A 87 -9.92 -3.43 -14.40
N LYS A 88 -9.91 -4.66 -13.88
CA LYS A 88 -10.05 -4.93 -12.44
C LYS A 88 -8.82 -4.50 -11.65
N VAL A 89 -7.63 -4.87 -12.12
CA VAL A 89 -6.37 -4.58 -11.41
C VAL A 89 -6.02 -3.11 -11.49
N GLY A 90 -6.23 -2.48 -12.65
CA GLY A 90 -6.03 -1.05 -12.84
C GLY A 90 -6.92 -0.21 -11.94
N ALA A 91 -8.22 -0.54 -11.85
CA ALA A 91 -9.14 0.14 -10.93
C ALA A 91 -8.74 -0.05 -9.45
N GLN A 92 -8.44 -1.29 -9.06
CA GLN A 92 -8.00 -1.57 -7.70
C GLN A 92 -6.75 -0.76 -7.32
N LEU A 93 -5.73 -0.72 -8.17
CA LEU A 93 -4.51 0.04 -7.88
C LEU A 93 -4.73 1.54 -7.88
N TYR A 94 -5.61 2.04 -8.74
CA TYR A 94 -6.00 3.43 -8.75
C TYR A 94 -6.59 3.86 -7.41
N ASP A 95 -7.51 3.07 -6.87
CA ASP A 95 -8.17 3.34 -5.58
C ASP A 95 -7.22 3.13 -4.40
N GLN A 96 -6.35 2.12 -4.44
CA GLN A 96 -5.42 1.82 -3.33
C GLN A 96 -4.30 2.85 -3.16
N CYS A 97 -3.93 3.57 -4.21
CA CYS A 97 -2.86 4.57 -4.16
C CYS A 97 -3.36 5.96 -3.73
N ARG A 98 -4.63 6.08 -3.34
CA ARG A 98 -5.34 7.32 -2.99
C ARG A 98 -6.18 7.09 -1.73
#